data_AF-A0A6S7FR72-F1
#
_entry.id   AF-A0A6S7FR72-F1
#
_cell.length_a   1.000
_cell.length_b   1.000
_cell.length_c   1.000
_cell.angle_alpha   90.00
_cell.angle_beta   90.00
_cell.angle_gamma   90.00
#
_symmetry.space_group_name_H-M   'P 1'
#
loop_
_entity.id
_entity.type
_entity.pdbx_description
1 polymer ?
#
loop_
_entity_poly.entity_id
_entity_poly.type
_entity_poly.pdbx_seq_one_letter_code
_entity_poly.pdbx_strand_id
1 'polypeptide(L)'
;MADLQDQELTHVEIARVIRDIAGVNNENVDLMKLRLDYVNRMSVTLALPEQVINALSLVYQQLDRMSERMVESRDVDVQYSPSVICSGRGRPRISISQEQLSFLVDQGFTVKEMSSILGVGQHTVERRLAAFNLSIKATYSNINDEDLDELVNAV
;
A
#
# COMPACT_ATOMS: atom_id res chain seq x y z
N MET A 1 37.99 28.12 6.23
CA MET A 1 38.18 26.65 6.32
C MET A 1 36.91 25.93 6.81
N ALA A 2 35.70 26.49 6.64
CA ALA A 2 34.43 25.84 7.03
C ALA A 2 33.61 25.32 5.82
N ASP A 3 33.94 25.76 4.60
CA ASP A 3 33.11 25.58 3.40
C ASP A 3 33.26 24.20 2.72
N LEU A 4 34.38 23.52 2.96
CA LEU A 4 34.66 22.20 2.35
C LEU A 4 34.01 21.04 3.11
N GLN A 5 33.75 21.19 4.41
CA GLN A 5 33.08 20.16 5.21
C GLN A 5 31.55 20.17 5.00
N ASP A 6 30.94 21.35 4.82
CA ASP A 6 29.51 21.46 4.50
C ASP A 6 29.19 20.96 3.08
N GLN A 7 30.11 21.09 2.11
CA GLN A 7 29.96 20.52 0.77
C GLN A 7 30.03 18.99 0.75
N GLU A 8 30.88 18.37 1.57
CA GLU A 8 30.89 16.90 1.70
C GLU A 8 29.65 16.38 2.43
N LEU A 9 29.19 17.09 3.47
CA LEU A 9 27.99 16.72 4.22
C LEU A 9 26.73 16.76 3.34
N THR A 10 26.58 17.81 2.52
CA THR A 10 25.47 17.93 1.57
C THR A 10 25.51 16.86 0.46
N HIS A 11 26.70 16.49 -0.03
CA HIS A 11 26.81 15.43 -1.05
C HIS A 11 26.47 14.05 -0.49
N VAL A 12 26.83 13.77 0.77
CA VAL A 12 26.46 12.52 1.47
C VAL A 12 24.95 12.49 1.77
N GLU A 13 24.36 13.62 2.15
CA GLU A 13 22.91 13.74 2.37
C GLU A 13 22.12 13.59 1.07
N ILE A 14 22.57 14.20 -0.03
CA ILE A 14 22.00 14.01 -1.35
C ILE A 14 22.14 12.56 -1.79
N ALA A 15 23.30 11.92 -1.59
CA ALA A 15 23.50 10.51 -1.91
C ALA A 15 22.66 9.56 -1.05
N ARG A 16 22.33 9.94 0.19
CA ARG A 16 21.40 9.23 1.07
C ARG A 16 19.97 9.38 0.56
N VAL A 17 19.52 10.59 0.26
CA VAL A 17 18.19 10.87 -0.29
C VAL A 17 18.02 10.18 -1.65
N ILE A 18 19.03 10.19 -2.53
CA ILE A 18 19.01 9.45 -3.80
C ILE A 18 18.96 7.95 -3.58
N ARG A 19 19.62 7.41 -2.54
CA ARG A 19 19.60 5.97 -2.22
C ARG A 19 18.27 5.55 -1.58
N ASP A 20 17.64 6.43 -0.81
CA ASP A 20 16.30 6.25 -0.26
C ASP A 20 15.23 6.35 -1.36
N ILE A 21 15.43 7.24 -2.36
CA ILE A 21 14.60 7.33 -3.58
C ILE A 21 14.82 6.13 -4.51
N ALA A 22 16.06 5.69 -4.69
CA ALA A 22 16.43 4.50 -5.48
C ALA A 22 16.04 3.19 -4.77
N GLY A 23 15.87 3.24 -3.45
CA GLY A 23 15.37 2.18 -2.58
C GLY A 23 13.85 2.20 -2.39
N VAL A 24 13.12 3.05 -3.12
CA VAL A 24 11.67 2.89 -3.28
C VAL A 24 11.46 1.61 -4.08
N ASN A 25 11.42 0.49 -3.37
CA ASN A 25 11.03 -0.80 -3.91
C ASN A 25 9.69 -0.62 -4.64
N ASN A 26 9.49 -1.31 -5.76
CA ASN A 26 8.21 -1.30 -6.48
C ASN A 26 7.05 -1.69 -5.53
N GLU A 27 7.34 -2.55 -4.54
CA GLU A 27 6.46 -2.91 -3.43
C GLU A 27 6.01 -1.70 -2.57
N ASN A 28 6.86 -0.67 -2.42
CA ASN A 28 6.51 0.57 -1.74
C ASN A 28 5.56 1.43 -2.59
N VAL A 29 5.72 1.49 -3.92
CA VAL A 29 4.81 2.26 -4.78
C VAL A 29 3.43 1.62 -4.83
N ASP A 30 3.37 0.29 -5.00
CA ASP A 30 2.11 -0.45 -5.00
C ASP A 30 1.38 -0.33 -3.64
N LEU A 31 2.11 -0.41 -2.53
CA LEU A 31 1.57 -0.18 -1.19
C LEU A 31 1.11 1.28 -0.98
N MET A 32 1.88 2.26 -1.46
CA MET A 32 1.51 3.67 -1.38
C MET A 32 0.23 3.96 -2.16
N LYS A 33 0.10 3.42 -3.38
CA LYS A 33 -1.14 3.51 -4.16
C LYS A 33 -2.31 2.94 -3.35
N LEU A 34 -2.12 1.76 -2.74
CA LEU A 34 -3.18 1.08 -1.98
C LEU A 34 -3.67 1.89 -0.78
N ARG A 35 -2.73 2.47 -0.02
CA ARG A 35 -3.05 3.35 1.10
C ARG A 35 -3.73 4.64 0.62
N LEU A 36 -3.29 5.19 -0.50
CA LEU A 36 -3.85 6.40 -1.06
C LEU A 36 -5.29 6.18 -1.54
N ASP A 37 -5.60 5.04 -2.18
CA ASP A 37 -6.98 4.64 -2.55
C ASP A 37 -7.90 4.47 -1.36
N TYR A 38 -7.37 3.89 -0.28
CA TYR A 38 -8.12 3.80 0.96
C TYR A 38 -8.46 5.19 1.51
N VAL A 39 -7.48 6.08 1.63
CA VAL A 39 -7.70 7.46 2.10
C VAL A 39 -8.66 8.20 1.16
N ASN A 40 -8.50 8.07 -0.16
CA ASN A 40 -9.37 8.73 -1.13
C ASN A 40 -10.83 8.26 -1.02
N ARG A 41 -11.06 6.96 -0.79
CA ARG A 41 -12.39 6.42 -0.51
C ARG A 41 -12.95 6.96 0.80
N MET A 42 -12.13 7.03 1.85
CA MET A 42 -12.52 7.63 3.12
C MET A 42 -12.79 9.13 3.00
N SER A 43 -12.17 9.86 2.07
CA SER A 43 -12.40 11.29 1.87
C SER A 43 -13.87 11.62 1.67
N VAL A 44 -14.60 10.74 0.99
CA VAL A 44 -16.05 10.87 0.76
C VAL A 44 -16.83 10.66 2.06
N THR A 45 -16.44 9.66 2.87
CA THR A 45 -17.07 9.35 4.16
C THR A 45 -16.80 10.41 5.22
N LEU A 46 -15.58 10.96 5.24
CA LEU A 46 -15.11 11.92 6.24
C LEU A 46 -15.32 13.40 5.83
N ALA A 47 -15.89 13.66 4.65
CA ALA A 47 -16.09 15.00 4.10
C ALA A 47 -14.84 15.89 4.18
N LEU A 48 -13.69 15.36 3.75
CA LEU A 48 -12.41 16.06 3.89
C LEU A 48 -12.40 17.39 3.11
N PRO A 49 -11.67 18.42 3.59
CA PRO A 49 -11.54 19.69 2.89
C PRO A 49 -10.97 19.53 1.48
N GLU A 50 -11.44 20.36 0.54
CA GLU A 50 -11.03 20.34 -0.87
C GLU A 50 -9.51 20.45 -1.06
N GLN A 51 -8.84 21.20 -0.18
CA GLN A 51 -7.37 21.33 -0.18
C GLN A 51 -6.67 19.97 0.02
N VAL A 52 -7.22 19.12 0.89
CA VAL A 52 -6.69 17.77 1.15
C VAL A 52 -6.94 16.88 -0.07
N ILE A 53 -8.13 16.94 -0.66
CA ILE A 53 -8.48 16.17 -1.86
C ILE A 53 -7.54 16.54 -3.03
N ASN A 54 -7.28 17.84 -3.22
CA ASN A 54 -6.36 18.33 -4.24
C ASN A 54 -4.92 17.87 -4.00
N ALA A 55 -4.47 17.85 -2.73
CA ALA A 55 -3.17 17.32 -2.37
C ALA A 55 -3.05 15.81 -2.65
N LEU A 56 -4.08 15.02 -2.31
CA LEU A 56 -4.12 13.58 -2.62
C LEU A 56 -4.04 13.35 -4.14
N SER A 57 -4.79 14.12 -4.93
CA SER A 57 -4.76 14.06 -6.40
C SER A 57 -3.35 14.33 -6.98
N LEU A 58 -2.62 15.29 -6.40
CA LEU A 58 -1.24 15.56 -6.80
C LEU A 58 -0.31 14.37 -6.50
N VAL A 59 -0.47 13.75 -5.33
CA VAL A 59 0.31 12.56 -4.96
C VAL A 59 -0.01 11.39 -5.88
N TYR A 60 -1.28 11.18 -6.26
CA TYR A 60 -1.66 10.16 -7.25
C TYR A 60 -0.91 10.35 -8.57
N GLN A 61 -0.94 11.56 -9.12
CA GLN A 61 -0.29 11.85 -10.39
C GLN A 61 1.22 11.64 -10.32
N GLN A 62 1.84 11.92 -9.18
CA GLN A 62 3.27 11.66 -8.97
C GLN A 62 3.57 10.16 -8.91
N LEU A 63 2.79 9.39 -8.14
CA LEU A 63 2.94 7.94 -8.05
C LEU A 63 2.69 7.25 -9.40
N ASP A 64 1.74 7.76 -10.20
CA ASP A 64 1.43 7.18 -11.50
C ASP A 64 2.57 7.38 -12.49
N ARG A 65 3.10 8.61 -12.57
CA ARG A 65 4.31 8.92 -13.34
C ARG A 65 5.53 8.09 -12.92
N MET A 66 5.62 7.71 -11.64
CA MET A 66 6.67 6.83 -11.15
C MET A 66 6.46 5.38 -11.61
N SER A 67 5.21 4.92 -11.70
CA SER A 67 4.86 3.56 -12.12
C SER A 67 4.89 3.33 -13.64
N GLU A 68 4.57 4.34 -14.45
CA GLU A 68 4.54 4.28 -15.92
C GLU A 68 5.93 4.05 -16.54
N ARG A 69 7.01 4.36 -15.82
CA ARG A 69 8.39 4.19 -16.32
C ARG A 69 8.82 2.72 -16.48
N MET A 70 7.97 1.74 -16.19
CA MET A 70 8.39 0.32 -16.12
C MET A 70 7.46 -0.71 -16.79
N VAL A 71 6.40 -0.38 -17.53
CA VAL A 71 5.48 -1.40 -18.08
C VAL A 71 5.03 -1.10 -19.51
N GLU A 72 5.80 -1.56 -20.50
CA GLU A 72 5.23 -1.89 -21.82
C GLU A 72 4.52 -3.25 -21.71
N SER A 73 3.25 -3.29 -22.11
CA SER A 73 2.37 -4.47 -22.22
C SER A 73 1.79 -5.09 -20.93
N ARG A 74 0.60 -4.61 -20.51
CA ARG A 74 -0.37 -5.40 -19.72
C ARG A 74 -1.81 -5.16 -20.21
N ASP A 75 -2.44 -6.22 -20.71
CA ASP A 75 -3.83 -6.25 -21.25
C ASP A 75 -4.91 -6.54 -20.19
N VAL A 76 -4.69 -6.21 -18.91
CA VAL A 76 -5.74 -6.37 -17.88
C VAL A 76 -5.76 -5.15 -16.97
N ASP A 77 -6.90 -4.46 -16.99
CA ASP A 77 -7.27 -3.31 -16.16
C ASP A 77 -7.42 -3.71 -14.69
N VAL A 78 -6.32 -4.12 -14.06
CA VAL A 78 -6.26 -4.37 -12.61
C VAL A 78 -5.37 -3.29 -12.00
N GLN A 79 -6.03 -2.36 -11.32
CA GLN A 79 -5.45 -1.17 -10.67
C GLN A 79 -4.31 -1.51 -9.68
N TYR A 80 -4.29 -2.73 -9.14
CA TYR A 80 -3.21 -3.27 -8.31
C TYR A 80 -2.76 -4.65 -8.81
N SER A 81 -1.87 -4.67 -9.79
CA SER A 81 -1.20 -5.90 -10.19
C SER A 81 0.09 -6.07 -9.38
N PRO A 82 0.20 -7.09 -8.49
CA PRO A 82 1.37 -7.25 -7.67
C PRO A 82 2.61 -7.52 -8.52
N SER A 83 3.77 -7.02 -8.08
CA SER A 83 5.00 -7.02 -8.85
C SER A 83 5.39 -8.46 -9.23
N VAL A 84 5.69 -8.72 -10.50
CA VAL A 84 6.04 -10.07 -10.97
C VAL A 84 7.54 -10.29 -10.84
N ILE A 85 7.97 -11.21 -9.97
CA ILE A 85 9.37 -11.59 -9.81
C ILE A 85 9.70 -12.71 -10.81
N CYS A 86 10.52 -12.39 -11.81
CA CYS A 86 11.03 -13.35 -12.79
C CYS A 86 12.33 -13.99 -12.28
N SER A 87 12.22 -15.12 -11.59
CA SER A 87 13.38 -15.89 -11.10
C SER A 87 13.87 -16.90 -12.14
N GLY A 88 14.27 -16.47 -13.35
CA GLY A 88 15.06 -17.20 -14.36
C GLY A 88 14.58 -18.57 -14.90
N ARG A 89 13.75 -19.32 -14.18
CA ARG A 89 13.17 -20.64 -14.52
C ARG A 89 11.83 -20.80 -13.79
N GLY A 90 10.83 -21.33 -14.47
CA GLY A 90 9.48 -21.55 -13.93
C GLY A 90 8.51 -20.38 -14.14
N ARG A 91 7.25 -20.56 -13.74
CA ARG A 91 6.21 -19.51 -13.84
C ARG A 91 6.60 -18.33 -12.92
N PRO A 92 6.62 -17.08 -13.42
CA PRO A 92 6.95 -15.91 -12.60
C PRO A 92 6.08 -15.82 -11.35
N ARG A 93 6.69 -15.47 -10.22
CA ARG A 93 5.99 -15.40 -8.93
C ARG A 93 5.36 -14.02 -8.77
N ILE A 94 4.05 -13.99 -8.50
CA ILE A 94 3.35 -12.76 -8.08
C ILE A 94 3.88 -12.36 -6.70
N SER A 95 4.48 -11.16 -6.57
CA SER A 95 4.97 -10.59 -5.32
C SER A 95 3.87 -9.81 -4.62
N ILE A 96 3.40 -10.35 -3.50
CA ILE A 96 2.53 -9.65 -2.55
C ILE A 96 3.36 -9.49 -1.29
N SER A 97 3.60 -8.24 -0.88
CA SER A 97 4.40 -7.96 0.30
C SER A 97 3.60 -8.24 1.58
N GLN A 98 4.29 -8.44 2.70
CA GLN A 98 3.64 -8.64 3.98
C GLN A 98 2.87 -7.38 4.40
N GLU A 99 3.43 -6.20 4.12
CA GLU A 99 2.88 -4.89 4.47
C GLU A 99 1.58 -4.59 3.72
N GLN A 100 1.45 -5.03 2.47
CA GLN A 100 0.20 -4.93 1.72
C GLN A 100 -0.92 -5.74 2.37
N LEU A 101 -0.64 -6.98 2.76
CA LEU A 101 -1.62 -7.83 3.42
C LEU A 101 -1.92 -7.38 4.84
N SER A 102 -0.91 -6.94 5.60
CA SER A 102 -1.14 -6.43 6.95
C SER A 102 -2.04 -5.19 6.92
N PHE A 103 -1.76 -4.25 6.00
CA PHE A 103 -2.61 -3.07 5.83
C PHE A 103 -4.07 -3.44 5.55
N LEU A 104 -4.30 -4.39 4.63
CA LEU A 104 -5.66 -4.81 4.28
C LEU A 104 -6.37 -5.51 5.45
N VAL A 105 -5.64 -6.32 6.24
CA VAL A 105 -6.16 -6.95 7.45
C VAL A 105 -6.51 -5.90 8.51
N ASP A 106 -5.64 -4.92 8.73
CA ASP A 106 -5.83 -3.84 9.71
C ASP A 106 -7.04 -2.96 9.35
N GLN A 107 -7.31 -2.76 8.06
CA GLN A 107 -8.50 -2.03 7.59
C GLN A 107 -9.77 -2.89 7.56
N GLY A 108 -9.71 -4.17 7.98
CA GLY A 108 -10.87 -5.04 8.11
C GLY A 108 -11.35 -5.71 6.81
N PHE A 109 -10.54 -5.74 5.75
CA PHE A 109 -10.92 -6.39 4.49
C PHE A 109 -10.94 -7.92 4.62
N THR A 110 -11.92 -8.56 3.98
CA THR A 110 -12.04 -10.01 3.90
C THR A 110 -11.10 -10.62 2.84
N VAL A 111 -10.84 -11.93 2.92
CA VAL A 111 -10.05 -12.66 1.90
C VAL A 111 -10.60 -12.45 0.49
N LYS A 112 -11.92 -12.44 0.34
CA LYS A 112 -12.59 -12.22 -0.94
C LYS A 112 -12.29 -10.84 -1.49
N GLU A 113 -12.42 -9.80 -0.67
CA GLU A 113 -12.14 -8.42 -1.09
C GLU A 113 -10.66 -8.22 -1.40
N MET A 114 -9.77 -8.73 -0.55
CA MET A 114 -8.33 -8.70 -0.80
C MET A 114 -7.96 -9.37 -2.13
N SER A 115 -8.61 -10.48 -2.47
CA SER A 115 -8.40 -11.18 -3.74
C SER A 115 -8.78 -10.34 -4.95
N SER A 116 -9.90 -9.60 -4.85
CA SER A 116 -10.36 -8.67 -5.88
C SER A 116 -9.46 -7.44 -5.99
N ILE A 117 -9.05 -6.87 -4.86
CA ILE A 117 -8.16 -5.70 -4.81
C ILE A 117 -6.81 -6.04 -5.45
N LEU A 118 -6.19 -7.15 -5.03
CA LEU A 118 -4.84 -7.54 -5.48
C LEU A 118 -4.84 -8.30 -6.82
N GLY A 119 -6.00 -8.52 -7.45
CA GLY A 119 -6.09 -9.25 -8.72
C GLY A 119 -5.58 -10.69 -8.69
N VAL A 120 -5.68 -11.38 -7.54
CA VAL A 120 -5.19 -12.75 -7.36
C VAL A 120 -6.29 -13.67 -6.87
N GLY A 121 -6.13 -14.99 -7.04
CA GLY A 121 -7.06 -15.95 -6.45
C GLY A 121 -7.04 -15.92 -4.92
N GLN A 122 -8.20 -16.14 -4.28
CA GLN A 122 -8.35 -16.20 -2.81
C GLN A 122 -7.33 -17.13 -2.15
N HIS A 123 -7.09 -18.29 -2.75
CA HIS A 123 -6.12 -19.27 -2.25
C HIS A 123 -4.67 -18.73 -2.21
N THR A 124 -4.34 -17.74 -3.06
CA THR A 124 -3.05 -17.05 -2.99
C THR A 124 -2.99 -16.09 -1.82
N VAL A 125 -4.09 -15.39 -1.51
CA VAL A 125 -4.20 -14.53 -0.33
C VAL A 125 -4.08 -15.38 0.95
N GLU A 126 -4.86 -16.47 1.07
CA GLU A 126 -4.83 -17.38 2.22
C GLU A 126 -3.44 -17.95 2.47
N ARG A 127 -2.79 -18.47 1.42
CA ARG A 127 -1.43 -19.00 1.50
C ARG A 127 -0.43 -17.96 2.00
N ARG A 128 -0.58 -16.70 1.58
CA ARG A 128 0.31 -15.60 1.98
C ARG A 128 0.03 -15.13 3.41
N LEU A 129 -1.24 -15.03 3.80
CA LEU A 129 -1.62 -14.75 5.19
C LEU A 129 -1.02 -15.79 6.14
N ALA A 130 -1.14 -17.08 5.80
CA ALA A 130 -0.53 -18.16 6.58
C ALA A 130 1.01 -18.06 6.61
N ALA A 131 1.65 -17.80 5.46
CA ALA A 131 3.10 -17.66 5.39
C ALA A 131 3.64 -16.47 6.22
N PHE A 132 2.84 -15.41 6.37
CA PHE A 132 3.19 -14.22 7.16
C PHE A 132 2.62 -14.24 8.58
N ASN A 133 1.94 -15.32 8.99
CA ASN A 133 1.25 -15.43 10.29
C ASN A 133 0.26 -14.29 10.57
N LEU A 134 -0.46 -13.81 9.55
CA LEU A 134 -1.48 -12.78 9.67
C LEU A 134 -2.86 -13.41 9.89
N SER A 135 -3.62 -12.88 10.87
CA SER A 135 -4.97 -13.37 11.21
C SER A 135 -6.00 -12.26 11.11
N ILE A 136 -7.02 -12.46 10.26
CA ILE A 136 -8.16 -11.54 10.12
C ILE A 136 -9.05 -11.57 11.37
N LYS A 137 -9.18 -12.73 12.02
CA LYS A 137 -10.06 -12.90 13.18
C LYS A 137 -9.56 -12.16 14.43
N ALA A 138 -8.27 -11.85 14.49
CA ALA A 138 -7.68 -11.13 15.61
C ALA A 138 -8.04 -9.63 15.61
N THR A 139 -8.54 -9.09 14.49
CA THR A 139 -8.84 -7.66 14.34
C THR A 139 -10.26 -7.30 14.81
N TYR A 140 -11.16 -8.27 14.96
CA TYR A 140 -12.52 -8.00 15.44
C TYR A 140 -12.54 -7.91 16.97
N SER A 141 -13.18 -6.87 17.51
CA SER A 141 -13.44 -6.78 18.95
C SER A 141 -14.55 -7.76 19.35
N ASN A 142 -14.41 -8.42 20.50
CA ASN A 142 -15.49 -9.21 21.11
C ASN A 142 -16.55 -8.33 21.81
N ILE A 143 -16.80 -7.13 21.30
CA ILE A 143 -17.83 -6.24 21.84
C ILE A 143 -19.21 -6.86 21.61
N ASN A 144 -20.07 -6.84 22.62
CA ASN A 144 -21.44 -7.30 22.48
C ASN A 144 -22.36 -6.14 22.02
N ASP A 145 -23.57 -6.45 21.57
CA ASP A 145 -24.51 -5.42 21.07
C ASP A 145 -24.92 -4.41 22.15
N GLU A 146 -25.03 -4.81 23.41
CA GLU A 146 -25.35 -3.92 24.54
C GLU A 146 -24.21 -2.93 24.83
N ASP A 147 -22.95 -3.39 24.78
CA ASP A 147 -21.75 -2.57 24.91
C ASP A 147 -21.62 -1.58 23.73
N LEU A 148 -22.02 -2.02 22.52
CA LEU A 148 -22.02 -1.18 21.32
C LEU A 148 -23.07 -0.07 21.43
N ASP A 149 -24.29 -0.42 21.86
CA ASP A 149 -25.38 0.53 22.06
C ASP A 149 -25.02 1.57 23.12
N GLU A 150 -24.33 1.19 24.19
CA GLU A 150 -23.86 2.14 25.22
C GLU A 150 -22.84 3.14 24.65
N LEU A 151 -21.91 2.68 23.81
CA LEU A 151 -20.90 3.53 23.16
C LEU A 151 -21.51 4.52 22.16
N VAL A 152 -22.48 4.09 21.36
CA VAL A 152 -23.13 4.94 20.35
C VAL A 152 -24.01 6.01 21.02
N ASN A 153 -24.70 5.66 22.10
CA ASN A 153 -25.56 6.61 22.83
C ASN A 153 -24.78 7.59 23.72
N ALA A 154 -23.47 7.37 23.92
CA ALA A 154 -22.60 8.24 24.70
C ALA A 154 -21.96 9.40 23.88
N VAL A 155 -22.17 9.43 22.56
CA VAL A 155 -21.65 10.45 21.62
C VAL A 155 -22.71 11.49 21.29
#